data_AF-A0A2T1G0J0-F1
#
_entry.id   AF-A0A2T1G0J0-F1
#
_cell.length_a   1.000
_cell.length_b   1.000
_cell.length_c   1.000
_cell.angle_alpha   90.00
_cell.angle_beta   90.00
_cell.angle_gamma   90.00
#
_symmetry.space_group_name_H-M   'P 1'
#
loop_
_entity.id
_entity.type
_entity.pdbx_description
1 polymer ?
#
loop_
_entity_poly.entity_id
_entity_poly.type
_entity_poly.pdbx_seq_one_letter_code
_entity_poly.pdbx_strand_id
1 'polypeptide(L)'
;MRALPYLWKPKVQAKALTIGTLSDPKYNGDLADYLRKELIPSNFIEFFLGKKVDLAIDGDQNLAYQEAKNRIAKKQWDIAFTLSPIISVAAKDNGYRFAALMFPENPPYYQSALYVRADSPIQSLNDITPSTVIALGGFNSASSFYMPVYDLYGKTLTVDMGHRGQEIREMVRTRKADLGAGALGDTVKNDRDIRIIHLSRDIPGSGVYLSPELSESDTKAIQTVLLNAPKDFQKKANYGAGLEPNYTAFMEIIRRTEEVLGCSDFRKNPVSFFCATASGTVPSRVINTETAVRGRVNGWKRPNAETVWLTLIGEDNRVYRVVVSPQILNQVPGAANVLELQNKKIKVMGLVPNKGGDGMLELNITNSGELEVL
;
A
#
# COMPACT_ATOMS: atom_id res chain seq x y z
N MET A 1 -37.03 -3.44 30.38
CA MET A 1 -36.58 -4.25 29.22
C MET A 1 -35.33 -3.71 28.49
N ARG A 2 -34.95 -2.42 28.58
CA ARG A 2 -33.75 -1.89 27.89
C ARG A 2 -32.39 -2.42 28.38
N ALA A 3 -32.29 -2.94 29.60
CA ALA A 3 -31.02 -3.43 30.17
C ALA A 3 -30.61 -4.84 29.70
N LEU A 4 -31.56 -5.65 29.20
CA LEU A 4 -31.32 -7.05 28.84
C LEU A 4 -30.21 -7.19 27.76
N PRO A 5 -30.23 -6.42 26.65
CA PRO A 5 -29.18 -6.49 25.63
C PRO A 5 -27.77 -6.18 26.14
N TYR A 6 -27.64 -5.42 27.22
CA TYR A 6 -26.32 -5.09 27.80
C TYR A 6 -25.59 -6.31 28.34
N LEU A 7 -26.31 -7.36 28.73
CA LEU A 7 -25.71 -8.55 29.32
C LEU A 7 -24.99 -9.42 28.28
N TRP A 8 -25.47 -9.45 27.04
CA TRP A 8 -24.95 -10.35 26.01
C TRP A 8 -24.41 -9.67 24.75
N LYS A 9 -24.76 -8.41 24.47
CA LYS A 9 -24.22 -7.72 23.28
C LYS A 9 -22.74 -7.39 23.43
N PRO A 10 -21.95 -7.48 22.33
CA PRO A 10 -20.56 -7.05 22.32
C PRO A 10 -20.42 -5.56 22.65
N LYS A 11 -19.52 -5.27 23.59
CA LYS A 11 -19.29 -3.92 24.12
C LYS A 11 -18.01 -3.36 23.55
N VAL A 12 -18.00 -2.06 23.25
CA VAL A 12 -16.81 -1.34 22.81
C VAL A 12 -16.59 -0.07 23.62
N GLN A 13 -15.32 0.26 23.86
CA GLN A 13 -14.90 1.51 24.50
C GLN A 13 -14.86 2.66 23.49
N ALA A 14 -14.56 2.36 22.22
CA ALA A 14 -14.63 3.31 21.12
C ALA A 14 -16.03 3.93 21.01
N LYS A 15 -16.07 5.27 20.97
CA LYS A 15 -17.31 6.05 20.78
C LYS A 15 -17.66 6.22 19.31
N ALA A 16 -16.64 6.27 18.46
CA ALA A 16 -16.75 6.34 17.02
C ALA A 16 -15.79 5.33 16.40
N LEU A 17 -16.19 4.78 15.26
CA LEU A 17 -15.41 3.85 14.45
C LEU A 17 -15.46 4.29 12.99
N THR A 18 -14.32 4.21 12.30
CA THR A 18 -14.19 4.52 10.88
C THR A 18 -13.86 3.26 10.09
N ILE A 19 -14.72 2.92 9.13
CA ILE A 19 -14.48 1.87 8.15
C ILE A 19 -13.77 2.49 6.96
N GLY A 20 -12.50 2.16 6.79
CA GLY A 20 -11.70 2.51 5.64
C GLY A 20 -11.94 1.58 4.46
N THR A 21 -12.18 2.09 3.25
CA THR A 21 -12.35 1.25 2.06
C THR A 21 -11.80 1.89 0.78
N LEU A 22 -11.48 1.03 -0.18
CA LEU A 22 -11.10 1.37 -1.57
C LEU A 22 -12.16 0.89 -2.58
N SER A 23 -13.33 0.45 -2.10
CA SER A 23 -14.48 0.05 -2.92
C SER A 23 -15.58 1.11 -2.85
N ASP A 24 -16.62 0.98 -3.67
CA ASP A 24 -17.82 1.81 -3.55
C ASP A 24 -18.44 1.66 -2.14
N PRO A 25 -18.63 2.77 -1.38
CA PRO A 25 -19.13 2.74 0.00
C PRO A 25 -20.43 1.95 0.19
N LYS A 26 -21.27 1.84 -0.86
CA LYS A 26 -22.52 1.07 -0.80
C LYS A 26 -22.30 -0.41 -0.46
N TYR A 27 -21.11 -0.95 -0.73
CA TYR A 27 -20.76 -2.34 -0.42
C TYR A 27 -20.54 -2.56 1.08
N ASN A 28 -20.14 -1.53 1.82
CA ASN A 28 -19.96 -1.58 3.26
C ASN A 28 -21.18 -1.04 4.05
N GLY A 29 -22.17 -0.43 3.38
CA GLY A 29 -23.34 0.20 4.02
C GLY A 29 -24.15 -0.72 4.94
N ASP A 30 -24.58 -1.89 4.44
CA ASP A 30 -25.39 -2.82 5.24
C ASP A 30 -24.59 -3.39 6.43
N LEU A 31 -23.29 -3.64 6.21
CA LEU A 31 -22.38 -4.05 7.28
C LEU A 31 -22.22 -2.95 8.34
N ALA A 32 -22.13 -1.70 7.90
CA ALA A 32 -22.00 -0.56 8.80
C ALA A 32 -23.23 -0.42 9.69
N ASP A 33 -24.43 -0.54 9.11
CA ASP A 33 -25.68 -0.51 9.88
C ASP A 33 -25.79 -1.70 10.85
N TYR A 34 -25.33 -2.88 10.42
CA TYR A 34 -25.24 -4.06 11.28
C TYR A 34 -24.30 -3.85 12.47
N LEU A 35 -23.09 -3.35 12.25
CA LEU A 35 -22.12 -3.03 13.31
C LEU A 35 -22.70 -2.01 14.28
N ARG A 36 -23.35 -0.94 13.79
CA ARG A 36 -23.99 0.10 14.62
C ARG A 36 -25.12 -0.46 15.49
N LYS A 37 -25.78 -1.54 15.05
CA LYS A 37 -26.85 -2.21 15.80
C LYS A 37 -26.31 -3.19 16.84
N GLU A 38 -25.23 -3.91 16.52
CA GLU A 38 -24.70 -4.99 17.36
C GLU A 38 -23.67 -4.54 18.39
N LEU A 39 -22.86 -3.52 18.07
CA LEU A 39 -21.91 -2.92 19.01
C LEU A 39 -22.63 -1.93 19.93
N ILE A 40 -22.42 -2.06 21.23
CA ILE A 40 -22.96 -1.14 22.24
C ILE A 40 -21.84 -0.49 23.07
N PRO A 41 -22.07 0.71 23.65
CA PRO A 41 -21.11 1.33 24.55
C PRO A 41 -20.80 0.41 25.74
N SER A 42 -19.52 0.34 26.13
CA SER A 42 -19.07 -0.37 27.33
C SER A 42 -19.46 0.30 28.64
N ASN A 43 -19.92 1.55 28.58
CA ASN A 43 -20.51 2.26 29.72
C ASN A 43 -22.02 2.01 29.78
N PHE A 44 -22.49 1.42 30.89
CA PHE A 44 -23.90 1.09 31.07
C PHE A 44 -24.82 2.30 31.02
N ILE A 45 -24.40 3.43 31.59
CA ILE A 45 -25.21 4.66 31.61
C ILE A 45 -25.38 5.19 30.19
N GLU A 46 -24.31 5.20 29.39
CA GLU A 46 -24.38 5.60 27.98
C GLU A 46 -25.31 4.71 27.17
N PHE A 47 -25.20 3.39 27.34
CA PHE A 47 -26.13 2.44 26.73
C PHE A 47 -27.59 2.66 27.19
N PHE A 48 -27.80 2.85 28.50
CA PHE A 48 -29.14 3.04 29.07
C PHE A 48 -29.81 4.33 28.56
N LEU A 49 -29.02 5.39 28.39
CA LEU A 49 -29.43 6.65 27.78
C LEU A 49 -29.64 6.55 26.25
N GLY A 50 -29.38 5.38 25.65
CA GLY A 50 -29.60 5.13 24.24
C GLY A 50 -28.49 5.67 23.32
N LYS A 51 -27.32 6.01 23.86
CA LYS A 51 -26.16 6.34 23.03
C LYS A 51 -25.75 5.11 22.20
N LYS A 52 -25.31 5.37 20.98
CA LYS A 52 -24.80 4.37 20.05
C LYS A 52 -23.34 4.64 19.74
N VAL A 53 -22.65 3.63 19.25
CA VAL A 53 -21.33 3.79 18.67
C VAL A 53 -21.51 4.45 17.31
N ASP A 54 -20.87 5.60 17.10
CA ASP A 54 -20.88 6.26 15.80
C ASP A 54 -20.05 5.45 14.82
N LEU A 55 -20.51 5.38 13.57
CA LEU A 55 -19.82 4.61 12.54
C LEU A 55 -19.86 5.36 11.23
N ALA A 56 -18.69 5.64 10.68
CA ALA A 56 -18.48 6.30 9.40
C ALA A 56 -17.83 5.33 8.40
N ILE A 57 -18.13 5.51 7.11
CA ILE A 57 -17.39 4.88 6.02
C ILE A 57 -16.56 5.97 5.36
N ASP A 58 -15.27 5.71 5.21
CA ASP A 58 -14.30 6.67 4.70
C ASP A 58 -13.47 6.06 3.56
N GLY A 59 -13.58 6.66 2.38
CA GLY A 59 -12.95 6.20 1.15
C GLY A 59 -13.95 5.65 0.13
N ASP A 60 -13.53 5.58 -1.12
CA ASP A 60 -14.30 5.06 -2.24
C ASP A 60 -13.36 4.43 -3.29
N GLN A 61 -13.92 4.01 -4.42
CA GLN A 61 -13.15 3.47 -5.55
C GLN A 61 -12.19 4.48 -6.21
N ASN A 62 -12.31 5.78 -5.93
CA ASN A 62 -11.46 6.84 -6.47
C ASN A 62 -10.34 7.24 -5.50
N LEU A 63 -10.41 6.79 -4.24
CA LEU A 63 -9.39 7.04 -3.25
C LEU A 63 -8.04 6.49 -3.71
N ALA A 64 -7.06 7.38 -3.80
CA ALA A 64 -5.70 7.00 -4.15
C ALA A 64 -5.13 6.08 -3.05
N TYR A 65 -4.41 5.03 -3.45
CA TYR A 65 -3.84 4.10 -2.47
C TYR A 65 -2.80 4.76 -1.57
N GLN A 66 -2.05 5.74 -2.06
CA GLN A 66 -1.13 6.50 -1.21
C GLN A 66 -1.90 7.23 -0.11
N GLU A 67 -3.08 7.76 -0.44
CA GLU A 67 -3.95 8.37 0.57
C GLU A 67 -4.49 7.31 1.54
N ALA A 68 -4.84 6.10 1.07
CA ALA A 68 -5.18 4.99 1.96
C ALA A 68 -4.01 4.60 2.89
N LYS A 69 -2.76 4.53 2.38
CA LYS A 69 -1.56 4.33 3.20
C LYS A 69 -1.39 5.45 4.22
N ASN A 70 -1.64 6.71 3.85
CA ASN A 70 -1.58 7.85 4.76
C ASN A 70 -2.63 7.74 5.88
N ARG A 71 -3.87 7.35 5.56
CA ARG A 71 -4.95 7.15 6.54
C ARG A 71 -4.61 6.03 7.52
N ILE A 72 -4.05 4.93 7.01
CA ILE A 72 -3.54 3.81 7.83
C ILE A 72 -2.39 4.27 8.74
N ALA A 73 -1.42 5.01 8.19
CA ALA A 73 -0.28 5.55 8.94
C ALA A 73 -0.74 6.46 10.09
N LYS A 74 -1.68 7.36 9.80
CA LYS A 74 -2.30 8.28 10.77
C LYS A 74 -3.35 7.62 11.67
N LYS A 75 -3.58 6.31 11.56
CA LYS A 75 -4.57 5.57 12.37
C LYS A 75 -6.01 6.11 12.23
N GLN A 76 -6.33 6.68 11.08
CA GLN A 76 -7.65 7.26 10.80
C GLN A 76 -8.72 6.21 10.48
N TRP A 77 -8.29 4.99 10.14
CA TRP A 77 -9.17 3.86 9.89
C TRP A 77 -9.13 2.90 11.07
N ASP A 78 -10.25 2.70 11.75
CA ASP A 78 -10.36 1.72 12.82
C ASP A 78 -10.53 0.30 12.26
N ILE A 79 -11.22 0.19 11.12
CA ILE A 79 -11.47 -1.05 10.39
C ILE A 79 -11.08 -0.84 8.93
N ALA A 80 -9.91 -1.33 8.53
CA ALA A 80 -9.36 -1.15 7.19
C ALA A 80 -9.74 -2.34 6.27
N PHE A 81 -10.65 -2.11 5.32
CA PHE A 81 -10.94 -3.02 4.20
C PHE A 81 -9.93 -2.76 3.08
N THR A 82 -8.84 -3.52 3.10
CA THR A 82 -7.65 -3.16 2.33
C THR A 82 -7.78 -3.42 0.84
N LEU A 83 -8.60 -4.40 0.41
CA LEU A 83 -8.89 -4.78 -0.98
C LEU A 83 -7.68 -5.08 -1.89
N SER A 84 -6.46 -4.91 -1.37
CA SER A 84 -5.19 -5.05 -2.06
C SER A 84 -4.13 -5.57 -1.10
N PRO A 85 -3.29 -6.52 -1.53
CA PRO A 85 -2.18 -7.00 -0.71
C PRO A 85 -1.16 -5.89 -0.39
N ILE A 86 -1.02 -4.87 -1.24
CA ILE A 86 -0.13 -3.72 -0.96
C ILE A 86 -0.64 -2.92 0.25
N ILE A 87 -1.95 -2.74 0.34
CA ILE A 87 -2.58 -2.01 1.46
C ILE A 87 -2.64 -2.90 2.71
N SER A 88 -2.79 -4.22 2.56
CA SER A 88 -2.65 -5.18 3.66
C SER A 88 -1.24 -5.13 4.27
N VAL A 89 -0.20 -5.11 3.44
CA VAL A 89 1.19 -4.92 3.88
C VAL A 89 1.33 -3.59 4.64
N ALA A 90 0.80 -2.49 4.09
CA ALA A 90 0.84 -1.19 4.77
C ALA A 90 0.12 -1.19 6.13
N ALA A 91 -1.03 -1.87 6.24
CA ALA A 91 -1.75 -2.04 7.51
C ALA A 91 -0.92 -2.84 8.53
N LYS A 92 -0.32 -3.95 8.09
CA LYS A 92 0.54 -4.80 8.92
C LYS A 92 1.78 -4.05 9.42
N ASP A 93 2.45 -3.31 8.54
CA ASP A 93 3.62 -2.48 8.88
C ASP A 93 3.26 -1.40 9.91
N ASN A 94 2.00 -0.98 9.94
CA ASN A 94 1.44 0.00 10.87
C ASN A 94 0.83 -0.61 12.14
N GLY A 95 1.07 -1.91 12.39
CA GLY A 95 0.66 -2.58 13.62
C GLY A 95 -0.83 -2.94 13.67
N TYR A 96 -1.56 -2.85 12.56
CA TYR A 96 -2.94 -3.28 12.52
C TYR A 96 -3.03 -4.80 12.66
N ARG A 97 -4.08 -5.26 13.34
CA ARG A 97 -4.31 -6.67 13.62
C ARG A 97 -5.27 -7.26 12.59
N PHE A 98 -4.93 -8.41 12.03
CA PHE A 98 -5.81 -9.12 11.10
C PHE A 98 -7.14 -9.50 11.77
N ALA A 99 -8.25 -9.23 11.10
CA ALA A 99 -9.59 -9.58 11.58
C ALA A 99 -10.33 -10.58 10.69
N ALA A 100 -10.23 -10.43 9.37
CA ALA A 100 -10.94 -11.27 8.41
C ALA A 100 -10.22 -11.31 7.05
N LEU A 101 -10.46 -12.38 6.27
CA LEU A 101 -9.95 -12.52 4.92
C LEU A 101 -10.83 -11.74 3.94
N MET A 102 -10.23 -11.03 2.98
CA MET A 102 -10.96 -10.46 1.84
C MET A 102 -11.01 -11.46 0.69
N PHE A 103 -12.10 -11.42 -0.07
CA PHE A 103 -12.38 -12.32 -1.19
C PHE A 103 -12.32 -13.82 -0.80
N PRO A 104 -13.02 -14.25 0.27
CA PRO A 104 -12.92 -15.63 0.77
C PRO A 104 -13.46 -16.69 -0.20
N GLU A 105 -14.24 -16.30 -1.21
CA GLU A 105 -14.73 -17.19 -2.27
C GLU A 105 -13.69 -17.42 -3.39
N ASN A 106 -12.59 -16.64 -3.41
CA ASN A 106 -11.53 -16.76 -4.39
C ASN A 106 -10.38 -17.63 -3.86
N PRO A 107 -9.54 -18.20 -4.76
CA PRO A 107 -8.29 -18.82 -4.35
C PRO A 107 -7.43 -17.84 -3.51
N PRO A 108 -6.66 -18.36 -2.54
CA PRO A 108 -5.85 -17.53 -1.63
C PRO A 108 -4.74 -16.72 -2.32
N TYR A 109 -4.44 -17.09 -3.57
CA TYR A 109 -3.49 -16.44 -4.44
C TYR A 109 -4.08 -16.23 -5.83
N TYR A 110 -3.62 -15.18 -6.50
CA TYR A 110 -3.91 -14.91 -7.91
C TYR A 110 -2.63 -14.49 -8.62
N GLN A 111 -2.65 -14.40 -9.94
CA GLN A 111 -1.46 -14.03 -10.72
C GLN A 111 -1.73 -12.77 -11.54
N SER A 112 -0.65 -12.08 -11.91
CA SER A 112 -0.66 -11.11 -13.00
C SER A 112 -0.39 -11.83 -14.31
N ALA A 113 -1.01 -11.34 -15.38
CA ALA A 113 -0.73 -11.73 -16.74
C ALA A 113 -0.20 -10.53 -17.52
N LEU A 114 0.89 -10.74 -18.26
CA LEU A 114 1.25 -9.91 -19.39
C LEU A 114 0.64 -10.51 -20.65
N TYR A 115 -0.11 -9.71 -21.37
CA TYR A 115 -0.84 -10.15 -22.55
C TYR A 115 -0.70 -9.16 -23.70
N VAL A 116 -0.81 -9.68 -24.91
CA VAL A 116 -0.75 -8.95 -26.18
C VAL A 116 -2.00 -9.25 -26.97
N ARG A 117 -2.22 -8.59 -28.11
CA ARG A 117 -3.24 -9.02 -29.08
C ARG A 117 -2.96 -10.44 -29.58
N ALA A 118 -4.00 -11.21 -29.89
CA ALA A 118 -3.86 -12.60 -30.33
C ALA A 118 -2.94 -12.77 -31.55
N ASP A 119 -2.98 -11.82 -32.49
CA ASP A 119 -2.16 -11.75 -33.71
C ASP A 119 -0.87 -10.92 -33.55
N SER A 120 -0.48 -10.56 -32.32
CA SER A 120 0.74 -9.79 -32.08
C SER A 120 1.99 -10.61 -32.44
N PRO A 121 3.01 -9.99 -33.08
CA PRO A 121 4.29 -10.65 -33.34
C PRO A 121 5.09 -10.93 -32.06
N ILE A 122 4.83 -10.22 -30.96
CA ILE A 122 5.48 -10.42 -29.65
C ILE A 122 5.05 -11.78 -29.09
N GLN A 123 5.97 -12.75 -29.02
CA GLN A 123 5.69 -14.10 -28.52
C GLN A 123 6.03 -14.26 -27.05
N SER A 124 7.03 -13.51 -26.56
CA SER A 124 7.59 -13.65 -25.23
C SER A 124 8.17 -12.33 -24.71
N LEU A 125 8.61 -12.32 -23.44
CA LEU A 125 9.32 -11.17 -22.86
C LEU A 125 10.64 -10.82 -23.58
N ASN A 126 11.19 -11.74 -24.37
CA ASN A 126 12.43 -11.50 -25.13
C ASN A 126 12.21 -10.62 -26.35
N ASP A 127 10.98 -10.55 -26.86
CA ASP A 127 10.63 -9.75 -28.04
C ASP A 127 10.36 -8.28 -27.68
N ILE A 128 10.37 -7.94 -26.39
CA ILE A 128 10.17 -6.58 -25.87
C ILE A 128 11.41 -5.74 -26.15
N THR A 129 11.18 -4.60 -26.80
CA THR A 129 12.18 -3.60 -27.18
C THR A 129 11.88 -2.24 -26.53
N PRO A 130 12.84 -1.28 -26.54
CA PRO A 130 12.61 0.07 -26.03
C PRO A 130 11.41 0.81 -26.63
N SER A 131 11.03 0.51 -27.87
CA SER A 131 9.88 1.11 -28.54
C SER A 131 8.55 0.40 -28.25
N THR A 132 8.58 -0.75 -27.58
CA THR A 132 7.38 -1.51 -27.26
C THR A 132 6.57 -0.75 -26.20
N VAL A 133 5.27 -0.54 -26.44
CA VAL A 133 4.38 0.19 -25.55
C VAL A 133 3.65 -0.77 -24.60
N ILE A 134 3.84 -0.59 -23.29
CA ILE A 134 3.08 -1.30 -22.26
C ILE A 134 2.04 -0.40 -21.61
N ALA A 135 0.79 -0.87 -21.55
CA ALA A 135 -0.26 -0.28 -20.75
C ALA A 135 -0.26 -0.90 -19.33
N LEU A 136 -0.05 -0.06 -18.32
CA LEU A 136 0.04 -0.41 -16.91
C LEU A 136 -1.06 0.24 -16.06
N GLY A 137 -1.27 -0.34 -14.89
CA GLY A 137 -2.02 0.30 -13.81
C GLY A 137 -1.30 1.51 -13.22
N GLY A 138 -1.90 2.09 -12.18
CA GLY A 138 -1.21 3.07 -11.34
C GLY A 138 -0.15 2.42 -10.45
N PHE A 139 0.73 3.24 -9.85
CA PHE A 139 1.84 2.87 -8.95
C PHE A 139 1.47 2.03 -7.73
N ASN A 140 0.21 1.67 -7.59
CA ASN A 140 -0.42 1.07 -6.45
C ASN A 140 -1.13 -0.24 -6.76
N SER A 141 -1.10 -0.69 -8.02
CA SER A 141 -1.69 -1.96 -8.43
C SER A 141 -0.69 -3.09 -8.27
N ALA A 142 -1.07 -4.14 -7.54
CA ALA A 142 -0.25 -5.34 -7.43
C ALA A 142 -0.06 -5.99 -8.81
N SER A 143 -1.17 -6.37 -9.45
CA SER A 143 -1.14 -7.16 -10.68
C SER A 143 -0.92 -6.36 -11.96
N SER A 144 -1.29 -5.08 -12.02
CA SER A 144 -1.08 -4.27 -13.23
C SER A 144 0.06 -3.26 -13.11
N PHE A 145 0.80 -3.23 -12.00
CA PHE A 145 1.99 -2.37 -11.87
C PHE A 145 3.16 -3.06 -11.19
N TYR A 146 3.03 -3.51 -9.94
CA TYR A 146 4.16 -4.07 -9.21
C TYR A 146 4.70 -5.37 -9.82
N MET A 147 3.81 -6.33 -10.11
CA MET A 147 4.22 -7.58 -10.76
C MET A 147 4.85 -7.36 -12.14
N PRO A 148 4.25 -6.59 -13.08
CA PRO A 148 4.88 -6.39 -14.38
C PRO A 148 6.19 -5.60 -14.29
N VAL A 149 6.34 -4.63 -13.36
CA VAL A 149 7.62 -3.94 -13.17
C VAL A 149 8.70 -4.89 -12.66
N TYR A 150 8.34 -5.78 -11.74
CA TYR A 150 9.25 -6.81 -11.23
C TYR A 150 9.61 -7.85 -12.30
N ASP A 151 8.62 -8.38 -13.02
CA ASP A 151 8.82 -9.44 -14.01
C ASP A 151 9.57 -8.94 -15.27
N LEU A 152 9.47 -7.65 -15.57
CA LEU A 152 10.22 -6.99 -16.66
C LEU A 152 11.54 -6.38 -16.17
N TYR A 153 12.02 -6.75 -14.97
CA TYR A 153 13.29 -6.23 -14.45
C TYR A 153 14.43 -6.45 -15.46
N GLY A 154 15.21 -5.40 -15.71
CA GLY A 154 16.30 -5.42 -16.69
C GLY A 154 15.88 -5.10 -18.13
N LYS A 155 14.59 -4.85 -18.40
CA LYS A 155 14.10 -4.36 -19.70
C LYS A 155 14.02 -2.83 -19.72
N THR A 156 14.03 -2.27 -20.93
CA THR A 156 13.71 -0.86 -21.19
C THR A 156 12.60 -0.85 -22.24
N LEU A 157 11.54 -0.09 -22.00
CA LEU A 157 10.35 -0.04 -22.87
C LEU A 157 9.55 1.25 -22.67
N THR A 158 8.61 1.53 -23.57
CA THR A 158 7.72 2.69 -23.49
C THR A 158 6.53 2.35 -22.60
N VAL A 159 6.26 3.17 -21.58
CA VAL A 159 5.20 2.96 -20.58
C VAL A 159 4.08 3.98 -20.78
N ASP A 160 2.85 3.48 -20.81
CA ASP A 160 1.63 4.25 -20.57
C ASP A 160 0.94 3.69 -19.31
N MET A 161 0.68 4.52 -18.32
CA MET A 161 0.34 4.08 -16.96
C MET A 161 -0.79 4.86 -16.32
N GLY A 162 -1.39 4.29 -15.28
CA GLY A 162 -2.52 4.88 -14.56
C GLY A 162 -3.89 4.35 -15.00
N HIS A 163 -3.92 3.33 -15.85
CA HIS A 163 -5.15 2.78 -16.41
C HIS A 163 -5.78 1.70 -15.50
N ARG A 164 -7.05 1.38 -15.74
CA ARG A 164 -7.75 0.25 -15.09
C ARG A 164 -7.86 -0.95 -16.01
N GLY A 165 -8.15 -2.14 -15.46
CA GLY A 165 -8.09 -3.41 -16.21
C GLY A 165 -8.89 -3.44 -17.53
N GLN A 166 -10.07 -2.81 -17.60
CA GLN A 166 -10.82 -2.70 -18.85
C GLN A 166 -10.13 -1.81 -19.88
N GLU A 167 -9.62 -0.66 -19.45
CA GLU A 167 -8.94 0.32 -20.29
C GLU A 167 -7.63 -0.25 -20.84
N ILE A 168 -6.83 -0.92 -19.99
CA ILE A 168 -5.60 -1.61 -20.42
C ILE A 168 -5.90 -2.61 -21.55
N ARG A 169 -6.95 -3.45 -21.38
CA ARG A 169 -7.35 -4.40 -22.43
C ARG A 169 -7.78 -3.70 -23.71
N GLU A 170 -8.51 -2.60 -23.61
CA GLU A 170 -8.95 -1.84 -24.78
C GLU A 170 -7.78 -1.19 -25.51
N MET A 171 -6.79 -0.66 -24.78
CA MET A 171 -5.57 -0.13 -25.38
C MET A 171 -4.80 -1.19 -26.15
N VAL A 172 -4.72 -2.41 -25.60
CA VAL A 172 -4.12 -3.55 -26.30
C VAL A 172 -4.93 -3.87 -27.57
N ARG A 173 -6.25 -4.06 -27.49
CA ARG A 173 -7.10 -4.38 -28.65
C ARG A 173 -6.99 -3.35 -29.78
N THR A 174 -7.01 -2.08 -29.42
CA THR A 174 -6.98 -0.94 -30.35
C THR A 174 -5.58 -0.56 -30.81
N ARG A 175 -4.55 -1.34 -30.44
CA ARG A 175 -3.14 -1.11 -30.80
C ARG A 175 -2.58 0.24 -30.29
N LYS A 176 -3.19 0.81 -29.25
CA LYS A 176 -2.62 1.94 -28.52
C LYS A 176 -1.47 1.49 -27.60
N ALA A 177 -1.49 0.24 -27.17
CA ALA A 177 -0.40 -0.44 -26.51
C ALA A 177 -0.12 -1.80 -27.18
N ASP A 178 1.13 -2.23 -27.16
CA ASP A 178 1.55 -3.53 -27.71
C ASP A 178 1.30 -4.66 -26.71
N LEU A 179 1.45 -4.37 -25.41
CA LEU A 179 1.16 -5.27 -24.30
C LEU A 179 0.40 -4.57 -23.16
N GLY A 180 -0.36 -5.36 -22.41
CA GLY A 180 -1.06 -4.93 -21.21
C GLY A 180 -0.73 -5.83 -20.02
N ALA A 181 -0.90 -5.29 -18.81
CA ALA A 181 -0.75 -6.03 -17.56
C ALA A 181 -2.05 -6.04 -16.74
N GLY A 182 -2.37 -7.15 -16.10
CA GLY A 182 -3.54 -7.21 -15.21
C GLY A 182 -3.69 -8.53 -14.47
N ALA A 183 -4.60 -8.57 -13.50
CA ALA A 183 -4.92 -9.81 -12.80
C ALA A 183 -5.44 -10.87 -13.78
N LEU A 184 -4.95 -12.10 -13.62
CA LEU A 184 -5.45 -13.28 -14.31
C LEU A 184 -6.83 -13.66 -13.75
N GLY A 185 -7.86 -13.00 -14.25
CA GLY A 185 -9.26 -13.34 -14.03
C GLY A 185 -9.96 -13.74 -15.33
N ASP A 186 -11.25 -14.03 -15.27
CA ASP A 186 -12.03 -14.48 -16.44
C ASP A 186 -11.92 -13.54 -17.65
N THR A 187 -11.88 -12.23 -17.38
CA THR A 187 -11.77 -11.21 -18.44
C THR A 187 -10.45 -11.18 -19.19
N VAL A 188 -9.41 -11.85 -18.68
CA VAL A 188 -8.11 -11.99 -19.36
C VAL A 188 -7.92 -13.44 -19.83
N LYS A 189 -8.27 -14.40 -18.98
CA LYS A 189 -8.10 -15.84 -19.25
C LYS A 189 -8.94 -16.35 -20.42
N ASN A 190 -10.16 -15.82 -20.57
CA ASN A 190 -11.14 -16.32 -21.56
C ASN A 190 -11.33 -15.37 -22.75
N ASP A 191 -10.48 -14.35 -22.85
CA ASP A 191 -10.57 -13.32 -23.89
C ASP A 191 -9.82 -13.79 -25.15
N ARG A 192 -10.57 -13.96 -26.25
CA ARG A 192 -10.04 -14.53 -27.50
C ARG A 192 -9.21 -13.53 -28.32
N ASP A 193 -9.36 -12.23 -28.06
CA ASP A 193 -8.66 -11.18 -28.81
C ASP A 193 -7.26 -10.93 -28.26
N ILE A 194 -6.92 -11.53 -27.12
CA ILE A 194 -5.64 -11.39 -26.46
C ILE A 194 -4.97 -12.76 -26.27
N ARG A 195 -3.65 -12.74 -26.17
CA ARG A 195 -2.82 -13.90 -25.87
C ARG A 195 -1.91 -13.56 -24.71
N ILE A 196 -1.92 -14.40 -23.68
CA ILE A 196 -1.02 -14.28 -22.53
C ILE A 196 0.39 -14.72 -22.97
N ILE A 197 1.39 -13.90 -22.69
CA ILE A 197 2.81 -14.18 -23.00
C ILE A 197 3.65 -14.46 -21.76
N HIS A 198 3.14 -14.10 -20.57
CA HIS A 198 3.81 -14.35 -19.30
C HIS A 198 2.80 -14.32 -18.15
N LEU A 199 3.02 -15.20 -17.16
CA LEU A 199 2.29 -15.21 -15.89
C LEU A 199 3.28 -14.95 -14.76
N SER A 200 2.88 -14.07 -13.85
CA SER A 200 3.68 -13.74 -12.69
C SER A 200 3.70 -14.87 -11.68
N ARG A 201 4.58 -14.72 -10.69
CA ARG A 201 4.47 -15.44 -9.41
C ARG A 201 3.14 -15.15 -8.71
N ASP A 202 2.79 -16.00 -7.76
CA ASP A 202 1.59 -15.87 -6.95
C ASP A 202 1.59 -14.57 -6.14
N ILE A 203 0.47 -13.86 -6.25
CA ILE A 203 0.13 -12.66 -5.50
C ILE A 203 -0.81 -13.09 -4.37
N PRO A 204 -0.47 -12.86 -3.10
CA PRO A 204 -1.37 -13.17 -1.99
C PRO A 204 -2.65 -12.33 -2.07
N GLY A 205 -3.74 -12.87 -1.52
CA GLY A 205 -4.96 -12.11 -1.26
C GLY A 205 -4.77 -10.96 -0.28
N SER A 206 -5.86 -10.35 0.16
CA SER A 206 -5.84 -9.21 1.10
C SER A 206 -6.67 -9.49 2.35
N GLY A 207 -6.56 -8.64 3.37
CA GLY A 207 -7.31 -8.79 4.62
C GLY A 207 -8.11 -7.56 5.03
N VAL A 208 -8.99 -7.76 6.02
CA VAL A 208 -9.57 -6.71 6.85
C VAL A 208 -8.73 -6.61 8.11
N TYR A 209 -8.34 -5.39 8.48
CA TYR A 209 -7.40 -5.12 9.56
C TYR A 209 -7.98 -4.12 10.57
N LEU A 210 -7.69 -4.31 11.86
CA LEU A 210 -8.16 -3.47 12.96
C LEU A 210 -7.02 -2.62 13.51
N SER A 211 -7.29 -1.33 13.73
CA SER A 211 -6.31 -0.36 14.19
C SER A 211 -5.66 -0.74 15.52
N PRO A 212 -4.36 -0.47 15.72
CA PRO A 212 -3.70 -0.65 17.02
C PRO A 212 -4.20 0.31 18.11
N GLU A 213 -4.92 1.37 17.75
CA GLU A 213 -5.55 2.30 18.72
C GLU A 213 -6.78 1.68 19.42
N LEU A 214 -7.31 0.57 18.88
CA LEU A 214 -8.39 -0.16 19.51
C LEU A 214 -7.86 -0.97 20.70
N SER A 215 -8.60 -0.91 21.82
CA SER A 215 -8.32 -1.78 22.95
C SER A 215 -8.42 -3.26 22.55
N GLU A 216 -7.80 -4.15 23.31
CA GLU A 216 -7.88 -5.58 23.04
C GLU A 216 -9.34 -6.09 23.14
N SER A 217 -10.13 -5.55 24.07
CA SER A 217 -11.55 -5.87 24.18
C SER A 217 -12.33 -5.42 22.94
N ASP A 218 -12.05 -4.22 22.43
CA ASP A 218 -12.73 -3.68 21.26
C ASP A 218 -12.36 -4.47 20.01
N THR A 219 -11.07 -4.82 19.86
CA THR A 219 -10.58 -5.67 18.78
C THR A 219 -11.36 -7.00 18.72
N LYS A 220 -11.46 -7.70 19.87
CA LYS A 220 -12.18 -8.97 19.99
C LYS A 220 -13.68 -8.82 19.71
N ALA A 221 -14.31 -7.77 20.25
CA ALA A 221 -15.72 -7.50 20.04
C ALA A 221 -16.02 -7.21 18.56
N ILE A 222 -15.27 -6.30 17.94
CA ILE A 222 -15.43 -5.93 16.53
C ILE A 222 -15.20 -7.13 15.62
N GLN A 223 -14.11 -7.88 15.82
CA GLN A 223 -13.83 -9.07 15.01
C GLN A 223 -14.96 -10.10 15.13
N THR A 224 -15.48 -10.32 16.34
CA THR A 224 -16.60 -11.24 16.58
C THR A 224 -17.85 -10.80 15.83
N VAL A 225 -18.20 -9.51 15.89
CA VAL A 225 -19.37 -8.99 15.18
C VAL A 225 -19.17 -9.06 13.67
N LEU A 226 -17.99 -8.71 13.16
CA LEU A 226 -17.66 -8.83 11.74
C LEU A 226 -17.87 -10.25 11.21
N LEU A 227 -17.34 -11.27 11.91
CA LEU A 227 -17.43 -12.67 11.47
C LEU A 227 -18.82 -13.27 11.64
N ASN A 228 -19.63 -12.74 12.56
CA ASN A 228 -21.02 -13.15 12.78
C ASN A 228 -22.03 -12.38 11.93
N ALA A 229 -21.61 -11.41 11.10
CA ALA A 229 -22.51 -10.68 10.22
C ALA A 229 -23.25 -11.62 9.25
N PRO A 230 -24.49 -11.31 8.84
CA PRO A 230 -25.20 -12.05 7.81
C PRO A 230 -24.35 -12.29 6.55
N LYS A 231 -24.47 -13.47 5.96
CA LYS A 231 -23.64 -13.89 4.81
C LYS A 231 -23.77 -12.96 3.62
N ASP A 232 -24.95 -12.40 3.37
CA ASP A 232 -25.14 -11.42 2.30
C ASP A 232 -24.36 -10.13 2.54
N PHE A 233 -24.20 -9.69 3.80
CA PHE A 233 -23.39 -8.52 4.15
C PHE A 233 -21.89 -8.81 3.98
N GLN A 234 -21.46 -10.01 4.41
CA GLN A 234 -20.09 -10.51 4.20
C GLN A 234 -19.73 -10.55 2.71
N LYS A 235 -20.62 -11.13 1.90
CA LYS A 235 -20.46 -11.23 0.45
C LYS A 235 -20.43 -9.86 -0.23
N LYS A 236 -21.37 -8.97 0.12
CA LYS A 236 -21.43 -7.61 -0.45
C LYS A 236 -20.18 -6.81 -0.17
N ALA A 237 -19.63 -6.90 1.05
CA ALA A 237 -18.39 -6.24 1.45
C ALA A 237 -17.11 -7.05 1.12
N ASN A 238 -17.24 -8.19 0.44
CA ASN A 238 -16.15 -9.07 0.00
C ASN A 238 -15.19 -9.53 1.11
N TYR A 239 -15.71 -9.92 2.28
CA TYR A 239 -14.89 -10.45 3.38
C TYR A 239 -15.51 -11.69 4.03
N GLY A 240 -14.72 -12.41 4.82
CA GLY A 240 -15.20 -13.55 5.60
C GLY A 240 -14.10 -14.18 6.48
N ALA A 241 -14.43 -15.30 7.10
CA ALA A 241 -13.46 -16.06 7.88
C ALA A 241 -12.35 -16.61 6.98
N GLY A 242 -11.12 -16.62 7.50
CA GLY A 242 -9.94 -17.13 6.81
C GLY A 242 -8.67 -16.82 7.59
N LEU A 243 -7.54 -17.30 7.09
CA LEU A 243 -6.22 -17.02 7.66
C LEU A 243 -5.63 -15.75 7.02
N GLU A 244 -4.77 -15.06 7.76
CA GLU A 244 -4.01 -13.95 7.19
C GLU A 244 -3.11 -14.48 6.05
N PRO A 245 -3.14 -13.89 4.85
CA PRO A 245 -2.21 -14.24 3.79
C PRO A 245 -0.75 -14.04 4.20
N ASN A 246 0.14 -14.91 3.73
CA ASN A 246 1.58 -14.72 3.92
C ASN A 246 2.13 -13.75 2.87
N TYR A 247 2.57 -12.57 3.30
CA TYR A 247 3.08 -11.53 2.42
C TYR A 247 4.59 -11.55 2.21
N THR A 248 5.36 -12.45 2.84
CA THR A 248 6.84 -12.37 2.85
C THR A 248 7.44 -12.30 1.44
N ALA A 249 7.07 -13.22 0.55
CA ALA A 249 7.57 -13.19 -0.84
C ALA A 249 7.07 -11.97 -1.64
N PHE A 250 5.85 -11.51 -1.35
CA PHE A 250 5.29 -10.34 -2.02
C PHE A 250 5.95 -9.02 -1.56
N MET A 251 6.36 -8.94 -0.29
CA MET A 251 7.14 -7.82 0.23
C MET A 251 8.48 -7.68 -0.48
N GLU A 252 9.14 -8.78 -0.86
CA GLU A 252 10.37 -8.72 -1.66
C GLU A 252 10.13 -8.11 -3.05
N ILE A 253 8.99 -8.43 -3.67
CA ILE A 253 8.57 -7.89 -4.96
C ILE A 253 8.26 -6.40 -4.85
N ILE A 254 7.49 -6.00 -3.83
CA ILE A 254 7.23 -4.59 -3.50
C ILE A 254 8.56 -3.84 -3.38
N ARG A 255 9.46 -4.38 -2.57
CA ARG A 255 10.76 -3.79 -2.28
C ARG A 255 11.60 -3.60 -3.55
N ARG A 256 11.67 -4.60 -4.43
CA ARG A 256 12.44 -4.51 -5.68
C ARG A 256 11.81 -3.56 -6.69
N THR A 257 10.48 -3.51 -6.74
CA THR A 257 9.76 -2.55 -7.59
C THR A 257 10.01 -1.12 -7.13
N GLU A 258 9.96 -0.87 -5.82
CA GLU A 258 10.26 0.45 -5.25
C GLU A 258 11.70 0.90 -5.51
N GLU A 259 12.66 -0.01 -5.60
CA GLU A 259 14.03 0.32 -6.04
C GLU A 259 14.05 0.88 -7.46
N VAL A 260 13.38 0.17 -8.38
CA VAL A 260 13.29 0.55 -9.80
C VAL A 260 12.58 1.89 -9.95
N LEU A 261 11.42 2.03 -9.30
CA LEU A 261 10.66 3.27 -9.21
C LEU A 261 11.57 4.41 -8.83
N GLY A 262 12.31 4.21 -7.76
CA GLY A 262 13.20 5.19 -7.19
C GLY A 262 14.26 5.78 -8.15
N CYS A 263 14.80 4.96 -9.05
CA CYS A 263 15.91 5.33 -9.92
C CYS A 263 15.51 5.59 -11.38
N SER A 264 14.24 5.33 -11.72
CA SER A 264 13.72 5.39 -13.09
C SER A 264 12.53 6.33 -13.16
N ASP A 265 12.53 7.28 -14.10
CA ASP A 265 11.42 8.22 -14.26
C ASP A 265 10.35 7.61 -15.15
N PHE A 266 9.33 7.00 -14.54
CA PHE A 266 8.18 6.40 -15.25
C PHE A 266 7.34 7.38 -16.06
N ARG A 267 7.67 8.68 -16.01
CA ARG A 267 7.03 9.75 -16.82
C ARG A 267 7.84 10.09 -18.07
N LYS A 268 9.02 9.48 -18.25
CA LYS A 268 9.91 9.75 -19.39
C LYS A 268 10.21 8.45 -20.12
N ASN A 269 9.64 8.34 -21.32
CA ASN A 269 9.86 7.18 -22.17
C ASN A 269 11.17 7.29 -22.97
N PRO A 270 11.87 6.17 -23.19
CA PRO A 270 11.59 4.84 -22.63
C PRO A 270 12.03 4.73 -21.16
N VAL A 271 11.33 3.90 -20.39
CA VAL A 271 11.60 3.65 -18.97
C VAL A 271 12.44 2.40 -18.84
N SER A 272 13.54 2.47 -18.09
CA SER A 272 14.33 1.31 -17.69
C SER A 272 13.77 0.69 -16.42
N PHE A 273 13.51 -0.60 -16.43
CA PHE A 273 12.98 -1.34 -15.29
C PHE A 273 14.13 -1.88 -14.42
N PHE A 274 15.18 -1.08 -14.26
CA PHE A 274 16.38 -1.39 -13.51
C PHE A 274 17.19 -0.10 -13.25
N CYS A 275 17.96 -0.08 -12.18
CA CYS A 275 18.85 1.05 -11.88
C CYS A 275 20.20 0.90 -12.57
N ALA A 276 20.73 1.98 -13.14
CA ALA A 276 22.12 2.05 -13.57
C ALA A 276 23.05 2.11 -12.34
N THR A 277 24.10 1.28 -12.32
CA THR A 277 25.11 1.28 -11.24
C THR A 277 26.05 2.48 -11.40
N ALA A 278 26.04 3.41 -10.46
CA ALA A 278 26.99 4.54 -10.41
C ALA A 278 27.94 4.43 -9.20
N SER A 279 29.25 4.35 -9.48
CA SER A 279 30.39 4.40 -8.54
C SER A 279 30.59 5.81 -7.91
N GLY A 280 31.20 5.85 -6.71
CA GLY A 280 31.37 7.01 -5.79
C GLY A 280 32.20 8.20 -6.32
N THR A 281 32.28 9.37 -5.66
CA THR A 281 32.74 9.68 -4.28
C THR A 281 32.39 11.14 -3.89
N VAL A 282 32.43 11.51 -2.58
CA VAL A 282 32.20 12.89 -2.07
C VAL A 282 33.27 13.25 -1.01
N PRO A 283 33.80 14.50 -0.94
CA PRO A 283 34.73 14.96 0.09
C PRO A 283 34.06 15.56 1.35
N SER A 284 34.74 15.44 2.49
CA SER A 284 34.27 15.81 3.84
C SER A 284 34.78 17.18 4.36
N ARG A 285 33.94 17.92 5.12
CA ARG A 285 34.37 18.75 6.28
C ARG A 285 33.22 19.06 7.25
N VAL A 286 33.59 19.39 8.50
CA VAL A 286 32.86 19.20 9.78
C VAL A 286 32.28 20.51 10.36
N ILE A 287 31.23 20.41 11.20
CA ILE A 287 31.00 21.04 12.56
C ILE A 287 29.48 21.10 12.89
N ASN A 288 29.13 20.96 14.19
CA ASN A 288 27.84 20.70 14.85
C ASN A 288 26.79 21.86 14.87
N THR A 289 25.49 21.53 15.07
CA THR A 289 24.59 21.99 16.19
C THR A 289 23.10 21.53 16.02
N GLU A 290 22.52 21.22 17.19
CA GLU A 290 21.14 20.96 17.71
C GLU A 290 19.83 20.67 16.91
N THR A 291 19.23 19.54 17.32
CA THR A 291 17.85 19.16 17.72
C THR A 291 16.65 19.12 16.76
N ALA A 292 16.70 19.68 15.56
CA ALA A 292 15.83 19.22 14.48
C ALA A 292 16.41 19.57 13.12
N VAL A 293 16.72 18.56 12.30
CA VAL A 293 17.24 18.79 10.95
C VAL A 293 16.06 18.93 10.00
N ARG A 294 15.79 20.16 9.57
CA ARG A 294 14.83 20.45 8.49
C ARG A 294 15.58 20.58 7.19
N GLY A 295 15.02 20.05 6.11
CA GLY A 295 15.65 20.15 4.81
C GLY A 295 14.78 19.66 3.67
N ARG A 296 15.30 19.77 2.44
CA ARG A 296 14.67 19.20 1.25
C ARG A 296 15.37 17.89 0.87
N VAL A 297 14.61 16.83 0.65
CA VAL A 297 15.15 15.58 0.11
C VAL A 297 15.57 15.83 -1.33
N ASN A 298 16.88 15.81 -1.57
CA ASN A 298 17.48 16.03 -2.88
C ASN A 298 17.61 14.74 -3.69
N GLY A 299 17.63 13.61 -3.00
CA GLY A 299 17.71 12.29 -3.62
C GLY A 299 17.59 11.21 -2.57
N TRP A 300 17.60 9.97 -3.02
CA TRP A 300 17.59 8.82 -2.13
C TRP A 300 18.36 7.66 -2.79
N LYS A 301 18.81 6.71 -1.97
CA LYS A 301 19.46 5.46 -2.38
C LYS A 301 18.93 4.34 -1.50
N ARG A 302 18.99 3.10 -1.97
CA ARG A 302 18.68 1.92 -1.16
C ARG A 302 19.90 0.99 -1.20
N PRO A 303 20.83 1.09 -0.24
CA PRO A 303 22.05 0.27 -0.23
C PRO A 303 21.76 -1.22 -0.09
N ASN A 304 20.68 -1.59 0.58
CA ASN A 304 20.24 -2.97 0.78
C ASN A 304 18.73 -3.01 1.02
N ALA A 305 18.20 -4.22 1.17
CA ALA A 305 16.78 -4.48 1.33
C ALA A 305 16.13 -3.79 2.55
N GLU A 306 16.88 -3.60 3.63
CA GLU A 306 16.37 -3.17 4.93
C GLU A 306 16.54 -1.67 5.16
N THR A 307 17.28 -0.99 4.29
CA THR A 307 17.76 0.38 4.53
C THR A 307 17.52 1.28 3.34
N VAL A 308 16.84 2.40 3.56
CA VAL A 308 16.71 3.54 2.65
C VAL A 308 17.59 4.68 3.16
N TRP A 309 18.35 5.29 2.27
CA TRP A 309 19.12 6.50 2.49
C TRP A 309 18.45 7.67 1.77
N LEU A 310 17.97 8.68 2.50
CA LEU A 310 17.54 9.94 1.89
C LEU A 310 18.72 10.93 1.97
N THR A 311 19.11 11.51 0.85
CA THR A 311 20.00 12.67 0.82
C THR A 311 19.17 13.92 1.11
N LEU A 312 19.35 14.48 2.29
CA LEU A 312 18.64 15.65 2.79
C LEU A 312 19.57 16.86 2.74
N ILE A 313 19.17 17.92 2.04
CA ILE A 313 19.84 19.22 2.10
C ILE A 313 19.13 20.02 3.20
N GLY A 314 19.81 20.19 4.33
CA GLY A 314 19.33 20.95 5.48
C GLY A 314 19.16 22.43 5.18
N GLU A 315 18.29 23.10 5.94
CA GLU A 315 18.12 24.56 5.91
C GLU A 315 19.37 25.30 6.42
N ASP A 316 20.25 24.59 7.14
CA ASP A 316 21.60 25.03 7.52
C ASP A 316 22.63 24.84 6.38
N ASN A 317 22.16 24.52 5.17
CA ASN A 317 22.96 24.20 3.98
C ASN A 317 23.88 22.97 4.14
N ARG A 318 23.68 22.12 5.16
CA ARG A 318 24.42 20.87 5.31
C ARG A 318 23.73 19.72 4.59
N VAL A 319 24.51 18.71 4.21
CA VAL A 319 23.99 17.49 3.60
C VAL A 319 23.97 16.38 4.64
N TYR A 320 22.80 15.78 4.80
CA TYR A 320 22.56 14.66 5.70
C TYR A 320 22.15 13.42 4.91
N ARG A 321 22.46 12.25 5.46
CA ARG A 321 21.88 10.97 5.07
C ARG A 321 20.88 10.54 6.13
N VAL A 322 19.61 10.58 5.79
CA VAL A 322 18.57 9.98 6.64
C VAL A 322 18.54 8.49 6.34
N VAL A 323 18.90 7.66 7.31
CA VAL A 323 18.91 6.20 7.22
C VAL A 323 17.63 5.70 7.87
N VAL A 324 16.77 5.02 7.12
CA VAL A 324 15.43 4.59 7.60
C VAL A 324 15.03 3.27 6.96
N SER A 325 14.34 2.40 7.68
CA SER A 325 13.82 1.16 7.08
C SER A 325 12.53 1.40 6.29
N PRO A 326 12.23 0.61 5.24
CA PRO A 326 10.95 0.70 4.54
C PRO A 326 9.74 0.55 5.46
N GLN A 327 9.83 -0.32 6.47
CA GLN A 327 8.78 -0.53 7.46
C GLN A 327 8.50 0.76 8.26
N ILE A 328 9.55 1.43 8.76
CA ILE A 328 9.40 2.71 9.48
C ILE A 328 8.88 3.78 8.52
N LEU A 329 9.36 3.81 7.28
CA LEU A 329 8.93 4.77 6.27
C LEU A 329 7.44 4.65 5.92
N ASN A 330 6.90 3.42 5.87
CA ASN A 330 5.47 3.16 5.68
C ASN A 330 4.58 3.65 6.83
N GLN A 331 5.18 3.91 8.00
CA GLN A 331 4.47 4.49 9.15
C GLN A 331 4.51 6.01 9.15
N VAL A 332 5.36 6.64 8.33
CA VAL A 332 5.48 8.10 8.23
C VAL A 332 4.47 8.62 7.20
N PRO A 333 3.50 9.46 7.60
CA PRO A 333 2.50 9.98 6.68
C PRO A 333 3.14 10.80 5.54
N GLY A 334 2.72 10.55 4.30
CA GLY A 334 3.28 11.21 3.11
C GLY A 334 4.68 10.73 2.70
N ALA A 335 5.24 9.73 3.38
CA ALA A 335 6.56 9.19 3.09
C ALA A 335 6.55 7.73 2.59
N ALA A 336 5.39 7.07 2.63
CA ALA A 336 5.27 5.65 2.32
C ALA A 336 5.66 5.26 0.87
N ASN A 337 5.95 6.24 0.02
CA ASN A 337 6.63 6.06 -1.25
C ASN A 337 7.86 6.97 -1.28
N VAL A 338 9.06 6.38 -1.32
CA VAL A 338 10.32 7.13 -1.29
C VAL A 338 10.48 8.09 -2.48
N LEU A 339 9.85 7.79 -3.62
CA LEU A 339 9.84 8.68 -4.77
C LEU A 339 9.11 9.98 -4.49
N GLU A 340 7.98 9.90 -3.79
CA GLU A 340 7.17 11.06 -3.48
C GLU A 340 7.86 11.98 -2.47
N LEU A 341 8.86 11.47 -1.75
CA LEU A 341 9.73 12.28 -0.90
C LEU A 341 10.72 13.11 -1.71
N GLN A 342 11.06 12.74 -2.94
CA GLN A 342 12.01 13.53 -3.73
C GLN A 342 11.48 14.96 -3.91
N ASN A 343 12.33 15.94 -3.61
CA ASN A 343 12.02 17.36 -3.57
C ASN A 343 11.02 17.80 -2.47
N LYS A 344 10.54 16.90 -1.59
CA LYS A 344 9.73 17.30 -0.43
C LYS A 344 10.61 17.87 0.67
N LYS A 345 10.03 18.76 1.46
CA LYS A 345 10.62 19.16 2.73
C LYS A 345 10.32 18.09 3.77
N ILE A 346 11.32 17.72 4.54
CA ILE A 346 11.17 16.83 5.68
C ILE A 346 11.83 17.46 6.90
N LYS A 347 11.40 17.00 8.07
CA LYS A 347 11.96 17.37 9.36
C LYS A 347 12.31 16.09 10.11
N VAL A 348 13.57 15.99 10.51
CA VAL A 348 14.08 14.92 11.36
C VAL A 348 14.20 15.44 12.79
N MET A 349 13.60 14.75 13.75
CA MET A 349 13.44 15.19 15.13
C MET A 349 14.17 14.28 16.10
N GLY A 350 14.73 14.87 17.18
CA GLY A 350 15.24 14.09 18.32
C GLY A 350 16.52 13.29 18.05
N LEU A 351 17.09 13.38 16.85
CA LEU A 351 18.31 12.68 16.47
C LEU A 351 19.51 13.62 16.43
N VAL A 352 20.62 13.15 17.00
CA VAL A 352 21.93 13.78 16.84
C VAL A 352 22.61 13.14 15.62
N PRO A 353 23.00 13.92 14.60
CA PRO A 353 23.67 13.36 13.45
C PRO A 353 24.97 12.64 13.86
N ASN A 354 25.10 11.37 13.54
CA ASN A 354 26.31 10.60 13.75
C ASN A 354 27.14 10.57 12.45
N LYS A 355 28.45 10.34 12.58
CA LYS A 355 29.33 10.29 11.41
C LYS A 355 29.31 8.87 10.84
N GLY A 356 28.77 8.71 9.63
CA GLY A 356 28.79 7.44 8.90
C GLY A 356 30.21 7.02 8.53
N GLY A 357 30.37 5.76 8.11
CA GLY A 357 31.68 5.20 7.72
C GLY A 357 32.38 5.92 6.57
N ASP A 358 31.63 6.71 5.80
CA ASP A 358 32.11 7.55 4.70
C ASP A 358 32.23 9.04 5.06
N GLY A 359 32.04 9.39 6.34
CA GLY A 359 32.16 10.75 6.85
C GLY A 359 30.90 11.62 6.69
N MET A 360 29.84 11.13 6.04
CA MET A 360 28.57 11.85 5.92
C MET A 360 27.85 11.92 7.27
N LEU A 361 27.12 13.01 7.53
CA LEU A 361 26.26 13.11 8.71
C LEU A 361 25.03 12.25 8.50
N GLU A 362 24.91 11.18 9.28
CA GLU A 362 23.81 10.24 9.24
C GLU A 362 22.78 10.56 10.33
N LEU A 363 21.52 10.42 9.97
CA LEU A 363 20.37 10.53 10.85
C LEU A 363 19.67 9.18 10.80
N ASN A 364 19.96 8.33 11.79
CA ASN A 364 19.45 6.97 11.86
C ASN A 364 18.06 6.96 12.49
N ILE A 365 17.04 6.87 11.65
CA ILE A 365 15.63 6.80 12.03
C ILE A 365 15.35 5.39 12.53
N THR A 366 15.03 5.30 13.82
CA THR A 366 14.63 4.06 14.50
C THR A 366 13.15 4.05 14.82
N ASN A 367 12.49 5.22 14.78
CA ASN A 367 11.07 5.39 15.03
C ASN A 367 10.45 6.34 13.98
N SER A 368 9.23 6.04 13.53
CA SER A 368 8.51 6.89 12.57
C SER A 368 8.23 8.29 13.07
N GLY A 369 8.08 8.48 14.39
CA GLY A 369 7.94 9.79 15.02
C GLY A 369 9.19 10.69 14.94
N GLU A 370 10.33 10.17 14.47
CA GLU A 370 11.55 10.95 14.27
C GLU A 370 11.59 11.61 12.88
N LEU A 371 10.64 11.32 11.99
CA LEU A 371 10.56 11.84 10.63
C LEU A 371 9.17 12.41 10.31
N GLU A 372 9.13 13.62 9.81
CA GLU A 372 7.90 14.32 9.40
C GLU A 372 8.06 14.87 7.98
N VAL A 373 7.05 14.67 7.12
CA VAL A 373 6.97 15.31 5.80
C VAL A 373 6.21 16.62 5.95
N LEU A 374 6.82 17.73 5.50
CA LEU A 374 6.31 19.10 5.66
C LEU A 374 5.50 19.60 4.45
#